data_AF-A0A432Q2A3-F1
#
_entry.id   AF-A0A432Q2A3-F1
#
_cell.length_a   1.000
_cell.length_b   1.000
_cell.length_c   1.000
_cell.angle_alpha   90.00
_cell.angle_beta   90.00
_cell.angle_gamma   90.00
#
_symmetry.space_group_name_H-M   'P 1'
#
loop_
_entity.id
_entity.type
_entity.pdbx_description
1 polymer ?
#
loop_
_entity_poly.entity_id
_entity_poly.type
_entity_poly.pdbx_seq_one_letter_code
_entity_poly.pdbx_strand_id
1 'polypeptide(L)'
;MDDLVCKFVYVGGDMFGESIDVHKNMLIVKVKSKFYAVPMKLVKKVEGDKIYIENFDIKRAETEGERWVKEKSKPVSIEELGKYGFGDDM
;
A
#
# COMPACT_ATOMS: atom_id res chain seq x y z
N MET A 1 4.05 20.73 -5.52
CA MET A 1 4.79 19.71 -6.28
C MET A 1 4.58 18.45 -5.49
N ASP A 2 3.62 17.63 -5.91
CA ASP A 2 3.23 16.45 -5.14
C ASP A 2 4.41 15.48 -5.12
N ASP A 3 5.00 15.28 -3.95
CA ASP A 3 6.06 14.30 -3.74
C ASP A 3 5.45 12.89 -3.89
N LEU A 4 5.25 12.47 -5.15
CA LEU A 4 4.99 11.11 -5.63
C LEU A 4 6.19 10.17 -5.35
N VAL A 5 7.04 10.53 -4.39
CA VAL A 5 8.31 9.89 -4.12
C VAL A 5 8.07 8.75 -3.14
N CYS A 6 8.31 7.52 -3.60
CA CYS A 6 8.43 6.35 -2.73
C CYS A 6 9.41 6.66 -1.60
N LYS A 7 8.96 6.58 -0.35
CA LYS A 7 9.79 6.73 0.84
C LYS A 7 10.27 5.37 1.35
N PHE A 8 11.45 5.32 1.94
CA PHE A 8 12.01 4.13 2.57
C PHE A 8 11.45 3.98 4.00
N VAL A 9 10.89 2.82 4.30
CA VAL A 9 10.30 2.51 5.60
C VAL A 9 11.34 1.79 6.46
N TYR A 10 11.53 2.27 7.69
CA TYR A 10 12.48 1.74 8.66
C TYR A 10 11.78 1.23 9.92
N VAL A 11 12.23 0.08 10.42
CA VAL A 11 11.74 -0.58 11.65
C VAL A 11 12.95 -0.89 12.53
N GLY A 12 12.96 -0.42 13.77
CA GLY A 12 14.07 -0.72 14.70
C GLY A 12 15.45 -0.19 14.28
N GLY A 13 15.51 0.68 13.25
CA GLY A 13 16.76 1.21 12.68
C GLY A 13 17.15 0.59 11.33
N ASP A 14 16.55 -0.55 10.98
CA ASP A 14 16.82 -1.24 9.71
C ASP A 14 15.80 -0.88 8.64
N MET A 15 16.24 -0.83 7.37
CA MET A 15 15.34 -0.62 6.25
C MET A 15 14.47 -1.85 6.05
N PHE A 16 13.16 -1.66 6.14
CA PHE A 16 12.15 -2.70 5.99
C PHE A 16 11.66 -2.83 4.56
N GLY A 17 11.36 -1.71 3.90
CA GLY A 17 10.84 -1.70 2.53
C GLY A 17 10.53 -0.30 2.00
N GLU A 18 9.69 -0.24 0.97
CA GLU A 18 9.34 1.00 0.27
C GLU A 18 7.85 1.30 0.41
N SER A 19 7.48 2.54 0.73
CA SER A 19 6.07 2.97 0.77
C SER A 19 5.52 3.08 -0.64
N ILE A 20 4.36 2.48 -0.90
CA ILE A 20 3.75 2.50 -2.24
C ILE A 20 2.32 3.06 -2.27
N ASP A 21 1.61 3.07 -1.13
CA ASP A 21 0.23 3.57 -1.04
C ASP A 21 -0.12 3.88 0.43
N VAL A 22 -1.18 4.66 0.63
CA VAL A 22 -1.85 4.82 1.92
C VAL A 22 -3.33 4.54 1.71
N HIS A 23 -3.85 3.45 2.28
CA HIS A 23 -5.23 3.01 2.08
C HIS A 23 -5.90 2.70 3.42
N LYS A 24 -7.10 3.24 3.66
CA LYS A 24 -7.89 2.99 4.89
C LYS A 24 -7.06 3.12 6.19
N ASN A 25 -6.25 4.18 6.29
CA ASN A 25 -5.37 4.42 7.44
C ASN A 25 -4.25 3.36 7.65
N MET A 26 -3.88 2.66 6.58
CA MET A 26 -2.77 1.72 6.52
C MET A 26 -1.72 2.23 5.51
N LEU A 27 -0.47 2.28 5.93
CA LEU A 27 0.69 2.45 5.06
C LEU A 27 0.97 1.13 4.36
N ILE A 28 0.97 1.13 3.03
CA ILE A 28 1.32 -0.05 2.26
C ILE A 28 2.81 -0.01 1.95
N VAL A 29 3.51 -1.06 2.38
CA VAL A 29 4.95 -1.22 2.23
C VAL A 29 5.24 -2.43 1.35
N LYS A 30 6.01 -2.22 0.29
CA LYS A 30 6.51 -3.29 -0.57
C LYS A 30 7.85 -3.79 -0.05
N VAL A 31 7.97 -5.10 0.08
CA VAL A 31 9.23 -5.79 0.40
C VAL A 31 9.41 -6.91 -0.62
N LYS A 32 10.34 -6.74 -1.57
CA LYS A 32 10.53 -7.67 -2.70
C LYS A 32 9.19 -7.88 -3.45
N SER A 33 8.65 -9.10 -3.43
CA SER A 33 7.38 -9.47 -4.07
C SER A 33 6.17 -9.45 -3.14
N LYS A 34 6.35 -9.03 -1.88
CA LYS A 34 5.31 -9.03 -0.85
C LYS A 34 4.87 -7.62 -0.51
N PHE A 35 3.65 -7.52 0.01
CA PHE A 35 3.04 -6.27 0.45
C PHE A 35 2.63 -6.40 1.91
N TYR A 36 2.87 -5.34 2.67
CA TYR A 36 2.57 -5.26 4.10
C TYR A 36 1.73 -4.02 4.34
N ALA A 37 0.59 -4.18 5.02
CA ALA A 37 -0.21 -3.05 5.45
C ALA A 37 0.09 -2.77 6.93
N VAL A 38 0.70 -1.61 7.21
CA VAL A 38 1.08 -1.17 8.55
C VAL A 38 0.12 -0.06 8.99
N PRO A 39 -0.47 -0.11 10.20
CA PRO A 39 -1.31 0.98 10.68
C PRO A 39 -0.55 2.31 10.75
N MET A 40 -1.12 3.38 10.21
CA MET A 40 -0.50 4.71 10.20
C MET A 40 -0.16 5.23 11.60
N LYS A 41 -0.90 4.80 12.63
CA LYS A 41 -0.63 5.13 14.05
C LYS A 41 0.73 4.65 14.56
N LEU A 42 1.38 3.71 13.85
CA LEU A 42 2.71 3.22 14.21
C LEU A 42 3.82 4.07 13.59
N VAL A 43 3.50 5.04 12.73
CA VAL A 43 4.48 5.97 12.18
C VAL A 43 4.93 6.92 13.29
N LYS A 44 6.21 6.87 13.62
CA LYS A 44 6.84 7.73 14.64
C LYS A 44 7.21 9.09 14.08
N LYS A 45 7.84 9.09 12.90
CA LYS A 45 8.34 10.31 12.24
C LYS A 45 8.60 10.07 10.76
N VAL A 46 8.61 11.16 10.01
CA VAL A 46 9.00 11.21 8.61
C VAL A 46 10.14 12.22 8.48
N GLU A 47 11.27 11.80 7.91
CA GLU A 47 12.46 12.63 7.73
C GLU A 47 12.95 12.50 6.29
N GLY A 48 12.77 13.53 5.47
CA GLY A 48 13.12 13.49 4.05
C GLY A 48 12.40 12.35 3.32
N ASP A 49 13.19 11.40 2.81
CA ASP A 49 12.74 10.21 2.11
C ASP A 49 12.49 9.00 3.02
N LYS A 50 12.56 9.16 4.35
CA LYS A 50 12.44 8.07 5.32
C LYS A 50 11.17 8.15 6.14
N ILE A 51 10.53 7.01 6.36
CA ILE A 51 9.42 6.83 7.30
C ILE A 51 9.90 5.87 8.38
N TYR A 52 9.85 6.28 9.64
CA TYR A 52 10.21 5.43 10.77
C TYR A 52 8.95 4.94 11.47
N ILE A 53 8.81 3.63 11.63
CA ILE A 53 7.65 3.00 12.27
C ILE A 53 8.05 2.18 13.50
N GLU A 54 7.10 1.98 14.43
CA GLU A 54 7.26 1.05 15.54
C GLU A 54 7.30 -0.41 15.07
N ASN A 55 7.66 -1.32 15.98
CA ASN A 55 7.49 -2.75 15.74
C ASN A 55 6.00 -3.11 15.57
N PHE A 56 5.73 -4.11 14.74
CA PHE A 56 4.38 -4.57 14.45
C PHE A 56 4.35 -6.08 14.23
N ASP A 57 3.15 -6.67 14.24
CA ASP A 57 2.96 -8.07 13.89
C ASP A 57 3.10 -8.25 12.36
N ILE A 58 4.25 -8.81 11.96
CA ILE A 58 4.60 -9.01 10.56
C ILE A 58 3.63 -9.93 9.82
N LYS A 59 3.12 -10.99 10.46
CA LYS A 59 2.20 -11.95 9.81
C LYS A 59 0.85 -11.29 9.55
N ARG A 60 0.38 -10.50 10.51
CA ARG A 60 -0.85 -9.73 10.35
C ARG A 60 -0.68 -8.67 9.26
N ALA A 61 0.41 -7.93 9.27
CA ALA A 61 0.66 -6.90 8.25
C ALA A 61 0.74 -7.50 6.84
N GLU A 62 1.37 -8.67 6.68
CA GLU A 62 1.40 -9.40 5.40
C GLU A 62 -0.02 -9.79 4.94
N THR A 63 -0.80 -10.39 5.84
CA THR A 63 -2.19 -10.79 5.55
C THR A 63 -3.06 -9.61 5.10
N GLU A 64 -2.95 -8.48 5.78
CA GLU A 64 -3.69 -7.26 5.42
C GLU A 64 -3.14 -6.64 4.12
N GLY A 65 -1.84 -6.72 3.87
CA GLY A 65 -1.23 -6.29 2.61
C GLY A 65 -1.73 -7.10 1.41
N GLU A 66 -1.84 -8.42 1.55
CA GLU A 66 -2.43 -9.30 0.53
C GLU A 66 -3.91 -8.97 0.27
N ARG A 67 -4.67 -8.63 1.32
CA ARG A 67 -6.06 -8.17 1.15
C ARG A 67 -6.12 -6.86 0.36
N TRP A 68 -5.25 -5.90 0.67
CA TRP A 68 -5.15 -4.65 -0.10
C TRP A 68 -4.84 -4.94 -1.58
N VAL A 69 -3.91 -5.84 -1.89
CA VAL A 69 -3.63 -6.24 -3.28
C VAL A 69 -4.90 -6.74 -3.96
N LYS A 70 -5.63 -7.68 -3.34
CA LYS A 70 -6.88 -8.23 -3.89
C LYS A 70 -7.96 -7.18 -4.08
N GLU A 71 -8.05 -6.20 -3.18
CA GLU A 71 -9.01 -5.09 -3.29
C GLU A 71 -8.64 -4.12 -4.43
N LYS A 72 -7.35 -3.81 -4.60
CA LYS A 72 -6.82 -2.95 -5.68
C LYS A 72 -6.84 -3.65 -7.03
N SER A 73 -6.60 -4.96 -7.06
CA SER A 73 -6.57 -5.77 -8.28
C SER A 73 -7.95 -6.28 -8.68
N LYS A 74 -9.04 -5.74 -8.12
CA LYS A 74 -10.38 -6.09 -8.57
C LYS A 74 -10.45 -5.80 -10.08
N PRO A 75 -10.72 -6.83 -10.90
CA PRO A 75 -10.87 -6.61 -12.33
C PRO A 75 -12.05 -5.65 -12.54
N VAL A 76 -11.90 -4.72 -13.48
CA VAL A 76 -13.03 -3.94 -14.00
C VAL A 76 -14.13 -4.91 -14.43
N SER A 77 -15.32 -4.76 -13.86
CA SER A 77 -16.46 -5.57 -14.23
C SER A 77 -17.02 -5.14 -15.60
N ILE A 78 -17.69 -6.06 -16.31
CA ILE A 78 -18.36 -5.74 -17.59
C ILE A 78 -19.40 -4.62 -17.39
N GLU A 79 -20.09 -4.60 -16.25
CA GLU A 79 -21.04 -3.54 -15.89
C GLU A 79 -20.36 -2.17 -15.71
N GLU A 80 -19.15 -2.14 -15.13
CA GLU A 80 -18.35 -0.91 -15.02
C GLU A 80 -17.83 -0.45 -16.39
N LEU A 81 -17.44 -1.38 -17.26
CA LEU A 81 -17.02 -1.06 -18.63
C LEU A 81 -18.19 -0.53 -19.48
N GLY A 82 -19.40 -1.06 -19.30
CA GLY A 82 -20.61 -0.59 -19.98
C GLY A 82 -20.93 0.88 -19.69
N LYS A 83 -20.63 1.37 -18.48
CA LYS A 83 -20.81 2.80 -18.10
C LYS A 83 -19.88 3.77 -18.84
N TYR A 84 -18.80 3.27 -19.43
CA TYR A 84 -17.86 4.04 -20.25
C TYR A 84 -18.09 3.86 -21.76
N GLY A 85 -19.20 3.24 -22.17
CA GLY A 85 -19.55 3.07 -23.59
C GLY A 85 -18.87 1.90 -24.28
N PHE A 86 -18.24 0.98 -23.54
CA PHE A 86 -17.65 -0.25 -24.10
C PHE A 86 -18.68 -1.37 -24.34
N GLY A 87 -19.97 -1.07 -24.29
CA GLY A 87 -21.07 -2.04 -24.34
C GLY A 87 -22.02 -1.92 -25.54
N ASP A 88 -21.87 -0.91 -26.39
CA ASP A 88 -22.70 -0.75 -27.59
C ASP A 88 -21.84 -1.09 -28.81
N ASP A 89 -21.77 -2.38 -29.14
CA ASP A 89 -21.56 -2.92 -30.50
C ASP A 89 -21.47 -4.46 -30.43
N MET A 90 -22.61 -5.13 -30.29
CA MET A 90 -22.86 -6.49 -30.82
C MET A 90 -24.35 -6.77 -30.96
#